data_AF-A0AA50Y0A9-F1
#
_entry.id   AF-A0AA50Y0A9-F1
#
_cell.length_a   1.000
_cell.length_b   1.000
_cell.length_c   1.000
_cell.angle_alpha   90.00
_cell.angle_beta   90.00
_cell.angle_gamma   90.00
#
_symmetry.space_group_name_H-M   'P 1'
#
loop_
_entity.id
_entity.type
_entity.pdbx_description
1 polymer ?
#
loop_
_entity_poly.entity_id
_entity_poly.type
_entity_poly.pdbx_seq_one_letter_code
_entity_poly.pdbx_strand_id
1 'polypeptide(L)'
;ADSVTWNPHKLLAAPQQCSTFLVRHKNVLKEGHSSNAKYLFQKDKFYDTSYDTGDKHIQCGRRADVFKFWFMWKAKGTEGFEKHIDKLFDNARFFLEHIKKREGFRLVLDSPECTNIMFWYIPKCLRNRENEPDYNERLHKVAPKIKERMIKEGCMMVTYQPQGNLVNFFRIVFQNSALSHKDMVYFANEFERLGSDLIV
;
A
#
# COMPACT_ATOMS: atom_id res chain seq x y z
N ALA A 1 6.91 19.42 10.27
CA ALA A 1 7.59 19.03 9.01
C ALA A 1 7.62 20.24 8.07
N ASP A 2 8.71 20.42 7.31
CA ASP A 2 8.83 21.51 6.33
C ASP A 2 8.24 21.13 4.96
N SER A 3 8.14 19.82 4.71
CA SER A 3 7.42 19.25 3.57
C SER A 3 6.72 17.94 3.93
N VAL A 4 5.69 17.58 3.17
CA VAL A 4 4.92 16.33 3.31
C VAL A 4 4.65 15.76 1.92
N THR A 5 4.99 14.49 1.73
CA THR A 5 4.54 13.73 0.56
C THR A 5 3.31 12.93 0.93
N TRP A 6 2.24 13.09 0.16
CA TRP A 6 1.00 12.36 0.38
C TRP A 6 0.41 11.86 -0.93
N ASN A 7 0.06 10.58 -0.96
CA ASN A 7 -0.42 9.89 -2.16
C ASN A 7 -1.89 9.47 -1.99
N PRO A 8 -2.86 10.32 -2.36
CA PRO A 8 -4.28 9.93 -2.41
C PRO A 8 -4.56 8.66 -3.23
N HIS A 9 -3.71 8.34 -4.23
CA HIS A 9 -3.88 7.11 -5.01
C HIS A 9 -3.56 5.80 -4.27
N LYS A 10 -3.14 5.89 -3.00
CA LYS A 10 -2.95 4.72 -2.13
C LYS A 10 -4.21 4.52 -1.28
N LEU A 11 -4.15 4.88 0.00
CA LEU A 11 -5.21 4.62 0.98
C LEU A 11 -6.53 5.36 0.71
N LEU A 12 -6.56 6.40 -0.13
CA LEU A 12 -7.83 7.07 -0.50
C LEU A 12 -8.40 6.57 -1.84
N ALA A 13 -7.78 5.53 -2.43
CA ALA A 13 -8.25 4.86 -3.65
C ALA A 13 -8.41 5.78 -4.88
N ALA A 14 -7.74 6.94 -4.93
CA ALA A 14 -7.74 7.74 -6.15
C ALA A 14 -7.06 6.96 -7.29
N PRO A 15 -7.57 7.00 -8.54
CA PRO A 15 -6.91 6.30 -9.65
C PRO A 15 -5.47 6.78 -9.86
N GLN A 16 -4.56 5.86 -10.19
CA GLN A 16 -3.14 6.21 -10.38
C GLN A 16 -2.89 7.12 -11.61
N GLN A 17 -1.94 8.04 -11.58
CA GLN A 17 -1.20 8.55 -10.42
C GLN A 17 -1.98 9.69 -9.73
N CYS A 18 -1.85 9.86 -8.42
CA CYS A 18 -2.36 11.04 -7.70
C CYS A 18 -1.48 11.29 -6.47
N SER A 19 -0.43 12.10 -6.63
CA SER A 19 0.59 12.35 -5.61
C SER A 19 0.70 13.84 -5.35
N THR A 20 0.98 14.20 -4.10
CA THR A 20 1.14 15.59 -3.67
C THR A 20 2.46 15.74 -2.92
N PHE A 21 3.14 16.85 -3.19
CA PHE A 21 4.28 17.33 -2.42
C PHE A 21 3.88 18.69 -1.84
N LEU A 22 3.58 18.70 -0.56
CA LEU A 22 3.14 19.87 0.19
C LEU A 22 4.35 20.50 0.87
N VAL A 23 4.53 21.81 0.73
CA VAL A 23 5.65 22.54 1.34
C VAL A 23 5.12 23.64 2.25
N ARG A 24 5.80 23.85 3.37
CA ARG A 24 5.50 24.93 4.31
C ARG A 24 5.93 26.31 3.76
N HIS A 25 7.03 26.34 3.01
CA HIS A 25 7.64 27.57 2.50
C HIS A 25 7.04 27.94 1.14
N LYS A 26 6.24 29.00 1.10
CA LYS A 26 5.40 29.40 -0.05
C LYS A 26 6.16 29.49 -1.39
N ASN A 27 7.39 30.01 -1.37
CA ASN A 27 8.13 30.33 -2.60
C ASN A 27 9.20 29.31 -2.98
N VAL A 28 9.54 28.36 -2.10
CA VAL A 28 10.72 27.49 -2.25
C VAL A 28 10.70 26.69 -3.55
N LEU A 29 9.52 26.24 -3.99
CA LEU A 29 9.38 25.49 -5.24
C LEU A 29 9.60 26.36 -6.48
N LYS A 30 9.17 27.62 -6.44
CA LYS A 30 9.40 28.56 -7.54
C LYS A 30 10.87 28.96 -7.58
N GLU A 31 11.44 29.35 -6.44
CA GLU A 31 12.85 29.75 -6.32
C GLU A 31 13.80 28.62 -6.72
N GLY A 32 13.47 27.37 -6.39
CA GLY A 32 14.30 26.21 -6.73
C GLY A 32 14.16 25.66 -8.16
N HIS A 33 13.01 25.83 -8.82
CA HIS A 33 12.75 25.21 -10.13
C HIS A 33 12.59 26.21 -11.29
N SER A 34 12.38 27.49 -11.01
CA SER A 34 12.03 28.48 -12.04
C SER A 34 13.12 28.64 -13.09
N SER A 35 12.75 28.47 -14.35
CA SER A 35 13.63 28.78 -15.49
C SER A 35 13.29 30.12 -16.15
N ASN A 36 12.15 30.73 -15.79
CA ASN A 36 11.64 31.96 -16.41
C ASN A 36 11.61 31.88 -17.95
N ALA A 37 11.15 30.74 -18.48
CA ALA A 37 11.09 30.51 -19.91
C ALA A 37 10.10 31.48 -20.59
N LYS A 38 10.63 32.43 -21.37
CA LYS A 38 9.84 33.52 -21.98
C LYS A 38 8.71 33.04 -22.89
N TYR A 39 8.85 31.86 -23.50
CA TYR A 39 7.83 31.29 -24.40
C TYR A 39 6.63 30.69 -23.65
N LEU A 40 6.73 30.48 -22.34
CA LEU A 40 5.70 29.81 -21.53
C LEU A 40 5.13 30.72 -20.43
N PHE A 41 5.97 31.58 -19.85
CA PHE A 41 5.62 32.47 -18.73
C PHE A 41 5.74 33.94 -19.14
N GLN A 42 4.84 34.37 -20.04
CA GLN A 42 4.68 35.78 -20.41
C GLN A 42 4.16 36.60 -19.21
N LYS A 43 4.75 37.76 -18.95
CA LYS A 43 4.38 38.63 -17.80
C LYS A 43 3.29 39.65 -18.13
N ASP A 44 3.02 39.84 -19.41
CA ASP A 44 2.10 40.79 -20.03
C ASP A 44 0.76 40.14 -20.42
N LYS A 45 0.42 38.99 -19.82
CA LYS A 45 -0.91 38.38 -19.98
C LYS A 45 -1.98 39.29 -19.37
N PHE A 46 -3.17 39.27 -19.96
CA PHE A 46 -4.31 40.09 -19.52
C PHE A 46 -4.96 39.64 -18.19
N TYR A 47 -4.48 38.53 -17.60
CA TYR A 47 -4.99 37.96 -16.37
C TYR A 47 -3.86 37.84 -15.31
N ASP A 48 -4.24 37.58 -14.06
CA ASP A 48 -3.27 37.37 -12.98
C ASP A 48 -2.43 36.10 -13.21
N THR A 49 -1.16 36.29 -13.57
CA THR A 49 -0.22 35.19 -13.83
C THR A 49 0.20 34.43 -12.55
N SER A 50 -0.25 34.85 -11.36
CA SER A 50 -0.02 34.10 -10.12
C SER A 50 -0.64 32.69 -10.13
N TYR A 51 -1.66 32.48 -10.98
CA TYR A 51 -2.30 31.17 -11.22
C TYR A 51 -1.48 30.26 -12.16
N ASP A 52 -0.49 30.78 -12.88
CA ASP A 52 0.40 29.99 -13.73
C ASP A 52 1.46 29.30 -12.84
N THR A 53 1.25 28.03 -12.51
CA THR A 53 2.12 27.32 -11.55
C THR A 53 3.30 26.58 -12.19
N GLY A 54 3.49 26.67 -13.51
CA GLY A 54 4.46 25.85 -14.24
C GLY A 54 5.90 25.97 -13.71
N ASP A 55 6.37 27.19 -13.45
CA ASP A 55 7.73 27.46 -12.92
C ASP A 55 7.96 26.93 -11.49
N LYS A 56 6.94 26.37 -10.82
CA LYS A 56 7.10 25.68 -9.52
C LYS A 56 7.50 24.22 -9.69
N HIS A 57 7.48 23.68 -10.91
CA HIS A 57 7.59 22.25 -11.18
C HIS A 57 8.84 21.93 -11.99
N ILE A 58 9.39 20.74 -11.77
CA ILE A 58 10.48 20.19 -12.59
C ILE A 58 9.97 19.80 -13.99
N GLN A 59 8.69 19.45 -14.11
CA GLN A 59 8.06 19.09 -15.39
C GLN A 59 7.56 20.32 -16.14
N CYS A 60 7.64 20.28 -17.48
CA CYS A 60 6.97 21.26 -18.35
C CYS A 60 5.48 20.91 -18.53
N GLY A 61 5.18 19.89 -19.34
CA GLY A 61 3.82 19.35 -19.48
C GLY A 61 3.41 18.54 -18.24
N ARG A 62 2.19 18.76 -17.72
CA ARG A 62 1.72 18.07 -16.51
C ARG A 62 0.24 17.70 -16.59
N ARG A 63 -0.11 16.47 -16.19
CA ARG A 63 -1.49 15.96 -16.18
C ARG A 63 -2.30 16.58 -15.03
N ALA A 64 -3.60 16.83 -15.28
CA ALA A 64 -4.54 17.32 -14.28
C ALA A 64 -5.01 16.22 -13.29
N ASP A 65 -4.08 15.60 -12.56
CA ASP A 65 -4.41 14.54 -11.58
C ASP A 65 -5.31 14.99 -10.43
N VAL A 66 -5.37 16.30 -10.18
CA VAL A 66 -6.20 16.90 -9.13
C VAL A 66 -7.70 16.68 -9.37
N PHE A 67 -8.16 16.61 -10.63
CA PHE A 67 -9.58 16.62 -10.94
C PHE A 67 -10.31 15.38 -10.40
N LYS A 68 -9.77 14.18 -10.64
CA LYS A 68 -10.33 12.94 -10.11
C LYS A 68 -10.38 12.93 -8.58
N PHE A 69 -9.37 13.46 -7.92
CA PHE A 69 -9.33 13.48 -6.45
C PHE A 69 -10.32 14.50 -5.89
N TRP A 70 -10.37 15.70 -6.48
CA TRP A 70 -11.37 16.71 -6.14
C TRP A 70 -12.79 16.18 -6.33
N PHE A 71 -13.07 15.50 -7.44
CA PHE A 71 -14.40 14.92 -7.71
C PHE A 71 -14.78 13.85 -6.68
N MET A 72 -13.85 12.96 -6.35
CA MET A 72 -14.05 11.98 -5.29
C MET A 72 -14.35 12.65 -3.95
N TRP A 73 -13.64 13.72 -3.61
CA TRP A 73 -13.87 14.47 -2.37
C TRP A 73 -15.23 15.16 -2.38
N LYS A 74 -15.65 15.74 -3.50
CA LYS A 74 -17.01 16.30 -3.63
C LYS A 74 -18.09 15.24 -3.47
N ALA A 75 -17.88 14.05 -4.02
CA ALA A 75 -18.86 12.96 -3.96
C ALA A 75 -18.93 12.27 -2.58
N LYS A 76 -17.78 12.06 -1.93
CA LYS A 76 -17.69 11.32 -0.65
C LYS A 76 -17.76 12.25 0.56
N GLY A 77 -17.34 13.49 0.42
CA GLY A 77 -17.02 14.35 1.56
C GLY A 77 -15.83 13.84 2.38
N THR A 78 -15.43 14.61 3.38
CA THR A 78 -14.39 14.21 4.33
C THR A 78 -14.85 13.00 5.16
N GLU A 79 -16.09 13.00 5.63
CA GLU A 79 -16.68 11.87 6.38
C GLU A 79 -16.69 10.57 5.57
N GLY A 80 -16.92 10.63 4.25
CA GLY A 80 -16.88 9.43 3.41
C GLY A 80 -15.48 8.86 3.26
N PHE A 81 -14.43 9.69 3.28
CA PHE A 81 -13.05 9.23 3.32
C PHE A 81 -12.66 8.70 4.70
N GLU A 82 -13.13 9.31 5.79
CA GLU A 82 -12.95 8.81 7.15
C GLU A 82 -13.55 7.40 7.29
N LYS A 83 -14.83 7.22 6.95
CA LYS A 83 -15.49 5.90 6.95
C LYS A 83 -14.78 4.88 6.08
N HIS A 84 -14.23 5.30 4.93
CA HIS A 84 -13.43 4.43 4.07
C HIS A 84 -12.19 3.93 4.83
N ILE A 85 -11.39 4.85 5.40
CA ILE A 85 -10.18 4.52 6.17
C ILE A 85 -10.50 3.64 7.37
N ASP A 86 -11.51 4.01 8.16
CA ASP A 86 -11.93 3.23 9.34
C ASP A 86 -12.26 1.79 8.97
N LYS A 87 -12.93 1.58 7.83
CA LYS A 87 -13.24 0.23 7.35
C LYS A 87 -11.98 -0.56 6.97
N LEU A 88 -10.96 0.08 6.41
CA LEU A 88 -9.69 -0.58 6.11
C LEU A 88 -8.97 -1.03 7.39
N PHE A 89 -8.94 -0.18 8.41
CA PHE A 89 -8.34 -0.50 9.71
C PHE A 89 -9.14 -1.55 10.48
N ASP A 90 -10.48 -1.50 10.42
CA ASP A 90 -11.37 -2.54 10.95
C ASP A 90 -11.06 -3.92 10.32
N ASN A 91 -11.02 -4.00 8.98
CA ASN A 91 -10.69 -5.23 8.28
C ASN A 91 -9.26 -5.73 8.61
N ALA A 92 -8.28 -4.84 8.70
CA ALA A 92 -6.91 -5.18 9.05
C ALA A 92 -6.80 -5.77 10.47
N ARG A 93 -7.45 -5.12 11.46
CA ARG A 93 -7.52 -5.62 12.84
C ARG A 93 -8.24 -6.96 12.91
N PHE A 94 -9.37 -7.10 12.22
CA PHE A 94 -10.09 -8.36 12.18
C PHE A 94 -9.23 -9.48 11.60
N PHE A 95 -8.56 -9.27 10.47
CA PHE A 95 -7.67 -10.26 9.86
C PHE A 95 -6.53 -10.64 10.81
N LEU A 96 -5.88 -9.66 11.44
CA LEU A 96 -4.81 -9.88 12.42
C LEU A 96 -5.27 -10.80 13.56
N GLU A 97 -6.38 -10.46 14.22
CA GLU A 97 -6.92 -11.23 15.34
C GLU A 97 -7.41 -12.62 14.91
N HIS A 98 -7.86 -12.74 13.66
CA HIS A 98 -8.29 -14.01 13.09
C HIS A 98 -7.12 -14.95 12.80
N ILE A 99 -5.99 -14.44 12.27
CA ILE A 99 -4.81 -15.28 12.01
C ILE A 99 -4.02 -15.62 13.28
N LYS A 100 -4.03 -14.77 14.30
CA LYS A 100 -3.39 -15.06 15.61
C LYS A 100 -3.93 -16.35 16.27
N LYS A 101 -5.17 -16.72 15.96
CA LYS A 101 -5.86 -17.90 16.53
C LYS A 101 -5.66 -19.17 15.70
N ARG A 102 -4.84 -19.12 14.64
CA ARG A 102 -4.68 -20.20 13.65
C ARG A 102 -3.27 -20.74 13.66
N GLU A 103 -3.16 -22.06 13.66
CA GLU A 103 -1.86 -22.71 13.50
C GLU A 103 -1.23 -22.40 12.14
N GLY A 104 0.08 -22.23 12.15
CA GLY A 104 0.85 -21.96 10.94
C GLY A 104 0.98 -20.48 10.62
N PHE A 105 0.19 -19.57 11.18
CA PHE A 105 0.46 -18.15 11.03
C PHE A 105 1.44 -17.69 12.11
N ARG A 106 2.58 -17.14 11.70
CA ARG A 106 3.54 -16.49 12.61
C ARG A 106 3.71 -15.05 12.21
N LEU A 107 3.36 -14.11 13.09
CA LEU A 107 3.49 -12.69 12.84
C LEU A 107 4.97 -12.28 12.75
N VAL A 108 5.25 -11.35 11.84
CA VAL A 108 6.56 -10.66 11.79
C VAL A 108 6.59 -9.54 12.84
N LEU A 109 5.46 -8.89 13.06
CA LEU A 109 5.25 -7.85 14.05
C LEU A 109 3.91 -8.10 14.75
N ASP A 110 3.91 -8.18 16.09
CA ASP A 110 2.73 -8.55 16.86
C ASP A 110 1.63 -7.48 16.86
N SER A 111 2.03 -6.21 16.74
CA SER A 111 1.14 -5.04 16.79
C SER A 111 1.43 -4.08 15.63
N PRO A 112 0.90 -4.36 14.42
CA PRO A 112 1.01 -3.44 13.29
C PRO A 112 0.17 -2.17 13.51
N GLU A 113 0.75 -1.02 13.17
CA GLU A 113 0.13 0.31 13.36
C GLU A 113 -0.74 0.76 12.16
N CYS A 114 -0.71 0.02 11.06
CA CYS A 114 -1.40 0.37 9.82
C CYS A 114 -2.08 -0.87 9.21
N THR A 115 -2.62 -0.74 8.00
CA THR A 115 -3.37 -1.82 7.31
C THR A 115 -2.48 -2.91 6.71
N ASN A 116 -1.18 -2.86 6.98
CA ASN A 116 -0.17 -3.82 6.57
C ASN A 116 -0.03 -4.92 7.62
N ILE A 117 -0.47 -6.14 7.32
CA ILE A 117 -0.28 -7.31 8.19
C ILE A 117 0.83 -8.19 7.60
N MET A 118 1.86 -8.44 8.41
CA MET A 118 3.07 -9.15 7.97
C MET A 118 3.23 -10.46 8.74
N PHE A 119 3.34 -11.57 8.02
CA PHE A 119 3.38 -12.90 8.62
C PHE A 119 4.05 -13.93 7.71
N TRP A 120 4.60 -14.97 8.31
CA TRP A 120 4.90 -16.22 7.63
C TRP A 120 3.71 -17.17 7.75
N TYR A 121 3.53 -17.99 6.72
CA TYR A 121 2.73 -19.21 6.83
C TYR A 121 3.70 -20.40 6.97
N ILE A 122 3.55 -21.19 8.03
CA ILE A 122 4.39 -22.33 8.39
C ILE A 122 3.63 -23.61 8.01
N PRO A 123 4.01 -24.27 6.89
CA PRO A 123 3.36 -25.49 6.43
C PRO A 123 3.58 -26.64 7.40
N LYS A 124 2.75 -27.68 7.34
CA LYS A 124 2.81 -28.83 8.27
C LYS A 124 4.20 -29.46 8.35
N CYS A 125 4.93 -29.51 7.23
CA CYS A 125 6.28 -30.08 7.15
C CYS A 125 7.37 -29.27 7.88
N LEU A 126 7.09 -28.03 8.30
CA LEU A 126 8.03 -27.15 9.02
C LEU A 126 7.62 -26.86 10.47
N ARG A 127 6.43 -27.28 10.91
CA ARG A 127 5.98 -27.03 12.29
C ARG A 127 6.84 -27.82 13.27
N ASN A 128 7.25 -27.18 14.38
CA ASN A 128 8.09 -27.78 15.44
C ASN A 128 9.50 -28.17 14.96
N ARG A 129 10.00 -27.52 13.91
CA ARG A 129 11.32 -27.76 13.31
C ARG A 129 12.20 -26.51 13.28
N GLU A 130 11.87 -25.51 14.10
CA GLU A 130 12.52 -24.20 14.13
C GLU A 130 14.02 -24.28 14.47
N ASN A 131 14.46 -25.37 15.12
CA ASN A 131 15.84 -25.61 15.49
C ASN A 131 16.67 -26.30 14.39
N GLU A 132 16.05 -26.74 13.28
CA GLU A 132 16.78 -27.34 12.16
C GLU A 132 17.65 -26.28 11.47
N PRO A 133 18.92 -26.59 11.12
CA PRO A 133 19.86 -25.60 10.59
C PRO A 133 19.43 -25.01 9.24
N ASP A 134 18.62 -25.74 8.48
CA ASP A 134 18.07 -25.35 7.18
C ASP A 134 16.64 -24.78 7.27
N TYR A 135 16.08 -24.62 8.48
CA TYR A 135 14.69 -24.16 8.68
C TYR A 135 14.38 -22.86 7.93
N ASN A 136 15.24 -21.85 8.07
CA ASN A 136 15.05 -20.56 7.42
C ASN A 136 15.20 -20.65 5.89
N GLU A 137 16.09 -21.51 5.39
CA GLU A 137 16.25 -21.76 3.96
C GLU A 137 14.98 -22.38 3.37
N ARG A 138 14.39 -23.35 4.08
CA ARG A 138 13.14 -24.01 3.68
C ARG A 138 11.94 -23.06 3.80
N LEU A 139 11.84 -22.31 4.90
CA LEU A 139 10.81 -21.30 5.11
C LEU A 139 10.84 -20.21 4.04
N HIS A 140 12.04 -19.79 3.59
CA HIS A 140 12.21 -18.81 2.52
C HIS A 140 11.52 -19.21 1.21
N LYS A 141 11.43 -20.53 0.95
CA LYS A 141 10.81 -21.10 -0.26
C LYS A 141 9.28 -21.18 -0.17
N VAL A 142 8.68 -21.05 1.01
CA VAL A 142 7.22 -21.20 1.21
C VAL A 142 6.44 -20.09 0.53
N ALA A 143 6.75 -18.82 0.81
CA ALA A 143 5.96 -17.70 0.29
C ALA A 143 5.95 -17.63 -1.26
N PRO A 144 7.09 -17.82 -1.96
CA PRO A 144 7.10 -17.97 -3.42
C PRO A 144 6.16 -19.08 -3.94
N LYS A 145 6.17 -20.26 -3.33
CA LYS A 145 5.32 -21.40 -3.75
C LYS A 145 3.84 -21.12 -3.55
N ILE A 146 3.43 -20.58 -2.41
CA ILE A 146 2.03 -20.21 -2.19
C ILE A 146 1.61 -19.10 -3.18
N LYS A 147 2.47 -18.09 -3.42
CA LYS A 147 2.18 -17.03 -4.40
C LYS A 147 2.01 -17.58 -5.82
N GLU A 148 2.85 -18.54 -6.23
CA GLU A 148 2.68 -19.20 -7.52
C GLU A 148 1.30 -19.87 -7.64
N ARG A 149 0.88 -20.63 -6.61
CA ARG A 149 -0.44 -21.27 -6.60
C ARG A 149 -1.59 -20.26 -6.62
N MET A 150 -1.50 -19.18 -5.83
CA MET A 150 -2.46 -18.07 -5.84
C MET A 150 -2.67 -17.50 -7.25
N ILE A 151 -1.57 -17.25 -7.98
CA ILE A 151 -1.60 -16.65 -9.32
C ILE A 151 -2.15 -17.63 -10.36
N LYS A 152 -1.73 -18.90 -10.32
CA LYS A 152 -2.22 -19.92 -11.25
C LYS A 152 -3.71 -20.19 -11.09
N GLU A 153 -4.21 -20.19 -9.86
CA GLU A 153 -5.63 -20.39 -9.58
C GLU A 153 -6.46 -19.11 -9.74
N GLY A 154 -5.84 -17.94 -9.67
CA GLY A 154 -6.54 -16.65 -9.76
C GLY A 154 -7.41 -16.34 -8.54
N CYS A 155 -7.18 -16.99 -7.40
CA CYS A 155 -8.05 -16.88 -6.22
C CYS A 155 -7.81 -15.60 -5.39
N MET A 156 -6.55 -15.13 -5.32
CA MET A 156 -6.15 -13.88 -4.67
C MET A 156 -4.74 -13.46 -5.08
N MET A 157 -4.30 -12.24 -4.71
CA MET A 157 -2.94 -11.78 -5.00
C MET A 157 -2.36 -10.99 -3.82
N VAL A 158 -1.43 -11.61 -3.10
CA VAL A 158 -0.70 -11.00 -1.98
C VAL A 158 0.80 -10.93 -2.28
N THR A 159 1.46 -9.85 -1.86
CA THR A 159 2.92 -9.70 -2.03
C THR A 159 3.67 -10.38 -0.90
N TYR A 160 4.87 -10.87 -1.20
CA TYR A 160 5.84 -11.32 -0.21
C TYR A 160 7.19 -10.65 -0.47
N GLN A 161 8.04 -10.56 0.55
CA GLN A 161 9.40 -10.05 0.44
C GLN A 161 10.26 -10.51 1.63
N PRO A 162 11.59 -10.55 1.50
CA PRO A 162 12.50 -10.60 2.64
C PRO A 162 12.76 -9.17 3.18
N GLN A 163 13.29 -9.05 4.40
CA GLN A 163 13.73 -7.76 4.94
C GLN A 163 14.82 -7.92 6.00
N GLY A 164 16.00 -7.34 5.76
CA GLY A 164 17.15 -7.54 6.63
C GLY A 164 17.47 -9.04 6.78
N ASN A 165 17.50 -9.53 8.02
CA ASN A 165 17.75 -10.94 8.31
C ASN A 165 16.49 -11.82 8.22
N LEU A 166 15.33 -11.24 7.91
CA LEU A 166 14.06 -11.97 7.80
C LEU A 166 13.91 -12.58 6.40
N VAL A 167 13.71 -13.90 6.35
CA VAL A 167 13.36 -14.63 5.12
C VAL A 167 11.96 -14.25 4.62
N ASN A 168 11.63 -14.61 3.37
CA ASN A 168 10.38 -14.22 2.73
C ASN A 168 9.14 -14.40 3.63
N PHE A 169 8.45 -13.29 3.89
CA PHE A 169 7.16 -13.24 4.58
C PHE A 169 6.12 -12.54 3.71
N PHE A 170 4.85 -12.83 3.95
CA PHE A 170 3.75 -12.13 3.30
C PHE A 170 3.54 -10.76 3.92
N ARG A 171 3.19 -9.78 3.07
CA ARG A 171 2.64 -8.50 3.48
C ARG A 171 1.31 -8.31 2.76
N ILE A 172 0.22 -8.59 3.46
CA ILE A 172 -1.12 -8.24 2.99
C ILE A 172 -1.42 -6.80 3.37
N VAL A 173 -2.05 -6.05 2.45
CA VAL A 173 -2.37 -4.63 2.64
C VAL A 173 -3.83 -4.41 2.33
N PHE A 174 -4.60 -3.93 3.30
CA PHE A 174 -6.02 -3.64 3.10
C PHE A 174 -6.20 -2.20 2.64
N GLN A 175 -6.65 -2.03 1.39
CA GLN A 175 -6.85 -0.72 0.74
C GLN A 175 -8.22 -0.58 0.06
N ASN A 176 -9.02 -1.65 0.03
CA ASN A 176 -10.34 -1.65 -0.60
C ASN A 176 -11.43 -1.76 0.47
N SER A 177 -12.21 -0.68 0.65
CA SER A 177 -13.31 -0.65 1.63
C SER A 177 -14.57 -1.37 1.16
N ALA A 178 -14.58 -1.92 -0.06
CA ALA A 178 -15.65 -2.83 -0.50
C ALA A 178 -15.54 -4.22 0.17
N LEU A 179 -14.39 -4.52 0.79
CA LEU A 179 -14.16 -5.78 1.50
C LEU A 179 -14.85 -5.81 2.87
N SER A 180 -15.22 -7.01 3.28
CA SER A 180 -15.87 -7.34 4.53
C SER A 180 -15.03 -8.32 5.36
N HIS A 181 -15.48 -8.62 6.59
CA HIS A 181 -14.83 -9.64 7.42
C HIS A 181 -14.91 -11.04 6.78
N LYS A 182 -15.91 -11.32 5.95
CA LYS A 182 -15.99 -12.60 5.22
C LYS A 182 -14.80 -12.79 4.28
N ASP A 183 -14.35 -11.72 3.64
CA ASP A 183 -13.17 -11.73 2.78
C ASP A 183 -11.89 -11.96 3.59
N MET A 184 -11.82 -11.44 4.82
CA MET A 184 -10.68 -11.68 5.72
C MET A 184 -10.59 -13.16 6.12
N VAL A 185 -11.73 -13.78 6.43
CA VAL A 185 -11.82 -15.22 6.70
C VAL A 185 -11.41 -16.02 5.47
N TYR A 186 -11.91 -15.63 4.28
CA TYR A 186 -11.55 -16.26 3.02
C TYR A 186 -10.03 -16.19 2.77
N PHE A 187 -9.40 -15.03 2.94
CA PHE A 187 -7.95 -14.90 2.77
C PHE A 187 -7.17 -15.84 3.69
N ALA A 188 -7.55 -15.92 4.97
CA ALA A 188 -6.89 -16.82 5.92
C ALA A 188 -7.05 -18.30 5.51
N ASN A 189 -8.26 -18.70 5.10
CA ASN A 189 -8.52 -20.06 4.63
C ASN A 189 -7.74 -20.38 3.35
N GLU A 190 -7.59 -19.42 2.43
CA GLU A 190 -6.83 -19.61 1.20
C GLU A 190 -5.32 -19.79 1.46
N PHE A 191 -4.74 -19.04 2.40
CA PHE A 191 -3.36 -19.29 2.84
C PHE A 191 -3.18 -20.70 3.37
N GLU A 192 -4.10 -21.19 4.19
CA GLU A 192 -4.07 -22.56 4.70
C GLU A 192 -4.20 -23.60 3.59
N ARG A 193 -5.22 -23.46 2.73
CA ARG A 193 -5.49 -24.39 1.64
C ARG A 193 -4.29 -24.49 0.70
N LEU A 194 -3.75 -23.35 0.28
CA LEU A 194 -2.64 -23.28 -0.67
C LEU A 194 -1.29 -23.68 -0.07
N GLY A 195 -1.15 -23.62 1.26
CA GLY A 195 0.13 -23.87 1.94
C GLY A 195 0.21 -25.19 2.71
N SER A 196 -0.92 -25.80 3.10
CA SER A 196 -0.94 -26.90 4.08
C SER A 196 -0.22 -28.19 3.65
N ASP A 197 -0.23 -28.49 2.35
CA ASP A 197 0.38 -29.66 1.70
C ASP A 197 1.78 -29.38 1.12
N LEU A 198 2.31 -28.16 1.29
CA LEU A 198 3.62 -27.84 0.76
C LEU A 198 4.72 -28.71 1.37
N ILE A 199 5.61 -29.15 0.50
CA ILE A 199 6.88 -29.79 0.85
C ILE A 199 8.00 -28.85 0.42
N VAL A 200 8.84 -28.47 1.37
CA VAL A 200 9.96 -27.53 1.21
C VAL A 200 11.18 -28.02 1.97
#